data_AF-A0A0F6SDT5-F1
#
_entry.id   AF-A0A0F6SDT5-F1
#
_cell.length_a   1.000
_cell.length_b   1.000
_cell.length_c   1.000
_cell.angle_alpha   90.00
_cell.angle_beta   90.00
_cell.angle_gamma   90.00
#
_symmetry.space_group_name_H-M   'P 1'
#
loop_
_entity.id
_entity.type
_entity.pdbx_description
1 polymer ?
#
loop_
_entity_poly.entity_id
_entity_poly.type
_entity_poly.pdbx_seq_one_letter_code
_entity_poly.pdbx_strand_id
1 'polypeptide(L)'
;MTGSRAMPSIAVLLLLACGGDGDSPRCDDAGLPSACEDVPVPTYEALHRDVLRPSCGRDGPSCHGEGSRMPLSFVDVEASRDALLEHYVVPGSLACSELFRRVTSDEPFVRMPPAEPLPEAARCAIARWIEASAP
;
A
#
# COMPACT_ATOMS: atom_id res chain seq x y z
N MET A 1 -9.12 -5.72 -74.87
CA MET A 1 -9.51 -6.96 -74.16
C MET A 1 -8.25 -7.79 -74.08
N THR A 2 -7.49 -7.95 -73.00
CA THR A 2 -7.68 -8.30 -71.57
C THR A 2 -6.26 -8.18 -70.97
N GLY A 3 -5.92 -7.80 -69.74
CA GLY A 3 -6.58 -7.68 -68.45
C GLY A 3 -5.46 -7.89 -67.41
N SER A 4 -5.10 -6.86 -66.65
CA SER A 4 -4.03 -6.87 -65.64
C SER A 4 -4.34 -7.84 -64.49
N ARG A 5 -3.35 -8.65 -64.07
CA ARG A 5 -3.44 -9.47 -62.86
C ARG A 5 -2.89 -8.67 -61.67
N ALA A 6 -3.78 -8.27 -60.77
CA ALA A 6 -3.43 -7.76 -59.44
C ALA A 6 -3.22 -8.93 -58.47
N MET A 7 -2.11 -8.93 -57.74
CA MET A 7 -1.87 -9.82 -56.60
C MET A 7 -2.42 -9.17 -55.32
N PRO A 8 -3.22 -9.87 -54.49
CA PRO A 8 -3.64 -9.34 -53.21
C PRO A 8 -2.53 -9.55 -52.15
N SER A 9 -2.12 -8.45 -51.52
CA SER A 9 -1.30 -8.43 -50.31
C SER A 9 -2.10 -8.99 -49.12
N ILE A 10 -1.61 -10.07 -48.52
CA ILE A 10 -2.11 -10.58 -47.24
C ILE A 10 -1.24 -9.96 -46.14
N ALA A 11 -1.76 -8.92 -45.49
CA ALA A 11 -1.20 -8.39 -44.24
C ALA A 11 -1.80 -9.18 -43.07
N VAL A 12 -1.02 -10.09 -42.50
CA VAL A 12 -1.35 -10.79 -41.25
C VAL A 12 -1.11 -9.82 -40.10
N LEU A 13 -2.17 -9.26 -39.52
CA LEU A 13 -2.10 -8.56 -38.24
C LEU A 13 -1.93 -9.60 -37.11
N LEU A 14 -0.71 -9.69 -36.58
CA LEU A 14 -0.43 -10.35 -35.31
C LEU A 14 -0.99 -9.50 -34.17
N LEU A 15 -2.07 -9.97 -33.55
CA LEU A 15 -2.55 -9.46 -32.27
C LEU A 15 -1.51 -9.80 -31.20
N LEU A 16 -0.83 -8.79 -30.64
CA LEU A 16 -0.10 -8.94 -29.38
C LEU A 16 -1.11 -9.17 -28.26
N ALA A 17 -1.28 -10.41 -27.86
CA ALA A 17 -1.89 -10.77 -26.59
C ALA A 17 -0.84 -10.60 -25.47
N CYS A 18 -0.83 -9.45 -24.79
CA CYS A 18 -0.16 -9.34 -23.49
C CYS A 18 -1.11 -9.89 -22.41
N GLY A 19 -1.16 -11.22 -22.29
CA GLY A 19 -1.68 -11.89 -21.10
C GLY A 19 -0.52 -12.08 -20.13
N GLY A 20 -0.39 -11.18 -19.15
CA GLY A 20 0.59 -11.34 -18.08
C GLY A 20 0.17 -12.47 -17.16
N ASP A 21 0.72 -13.67 -17.38
CA ASP A 21 0.74 -14.75 -16.40
C ASP A 21 1.73 -14.39 -15.29
N GLY A 22 1.26 -13.60 -14.32
CA GLY A 22 1.96 -13.31 -13.08
C GLY A 22 1.20 -13.96 -11.93
N ASP A 23 1.71 -15.10 -11.47
CA ASP A 23 1.33 -15.78 -10.22
C ASP A 23 1.78 -14.93 -9.00
N SER A 24 1.33 -13.68 -8.94
CA SER A 24 1.33 -12.92 -7.69
C SER A 24 0.06 -13.32 -6.93
N PRO A 25 0.13 -13.56 -5.61
CA PRO A 25 -1.06 -13.68 -4.79
C PRO A 25 -1.92 -12.47 -5.14
N ARG A 26 -3.08 -12.72 -5.76
CA ARG A 26 -4.02 -11.64 -6.02
C ARG A 26 -4.42 -11.18 -4.63
N CYS A 27 -3.89 -10.04 -4.19
CA CYS A 27 -4.47 -9.37 -3.05
C CYS A 27 -5.85 -9.00 -3.54
N ASP A 28 -6.86 -9.74 -3.13
CA ASP A 28 -8.22 -9.45 -3.53
C ASP A 28 -8.53 -8.01 -3.11
N ASP A 29 -9.05 -7.20 -4.04
CA ASP A 29 -9.25 -5.76 -3.86
C ASP A 29 -10.25 -5.47 -2.74
N ALA A 30 -9.78 -5.50 -1.51
CA ALA A 30 -10.49 -4.98 -0.35
C ALA A 30 -10.45 -3.46 -0.46
N GLY A 31 -11.52 -2.89 -1.02
CA GLY A 31 -11.70 -1.45 -1.07
C GLY A 31 -11.70 -0.83 0.32
N LEU A 32 -11.60 0.50 0.36
CA LEU A 32 -11.67 1.28 1.59
C LEU A 32 -12.88 0.87 2.47
N PRO A 33 -12.69 0.63 3.78
CA PRO A 33 -13.81 0.39 4.68
C PRO A 33 -14.78 1.58 4.69
N SER A 34 -16.09 1.32 4.71
CA SER A 34 -17.11 2.37 4.69
C SER A 34 -16.99 3.36 5.84
N ALA A 35 -16.56 2.91 7.02
CA ALA A 35 -16.28 3.75 8.18
C ALA A 35 -15.17 4.80 7.93
N CYS A 36 -14.37 4.63 6.87
CA CYS A 36 -13.26 5.50 6.54
C CYS A 36 -13.57 6.46 5.38
N GLU A 37 -14.70 6.33 4.67
CA GLU A 37 -15.00 7.09 3.45
C GLU A 37 -14.93 8.62 3.64
N ASP A 38 -15.44 9.10 4.78
CA ASP A 38 -15.49 10.52 5.12
C ASP A 38 -14.20 11.05 5.78
N VAL A 39 -13.22 10.18 6.05
CA VAL A 39 -11.94 10.60 6.64
C VAL A 39 -11.13 11.36 5.57
N PRO A 40 -10.70 12.61 5.83
CA PRO A 40 -9.86 13.35 4.90
C PRO A 40 -8.54 12.61 4.62
N VAL A 41 -8.03 12.74 3.40
CA VAL A 41 -6.70 12.19 3.06
C VAL A 41 -5.63 13.01 3.80
N PRO A 42 -4.85 12.41 4.72
CA PRO A 42 -3.77 13.11 5.38
C PRO A 42 -2.54 13.18 4.48
N THR A 43 -1.66 14.17 4.71
CA THR A 43 -0.28 14.08 4.20
C THR A 43 0.50 13.05 5.00
N TYR A 44 1.62 12.56 4.46
CA TYR A 44 2.48 11.65 5.21
C TYR A 44 2.99 12.29 6.52
N GLU A 45 3.34 13.57 6.53
CA GLU A 45 3.83 14.26 7.73
C GLU A 45 2.76 14.33 8.83
N ALA A 46 1.50 14.56 8.46
CA ALA A 46 0.39 14.53 9.39
C ALA A 46 0.14 13.11 9.93
N LEU A 47 0.14 12.11 9.04
CA LEU A 47 0.00 10.70 9.42
C LEU A 47 1.13 10.24 10.35
N HIS A 48 2.35 10.64 10.05
CA HIS A 48 3.53 10.35 10.86
C HIS A 48 3.42 10.97 12.25
N ARG A 49 3.16 12.27 12.32
CA ARG A 49 3.04 13.03 13.58
C ARG A 49 1.90 12.53 14.45
N ASP A 50 0.73 12.29 13.87
CA ASP A 50 -0.51 12.06 14.62
C ASP A 50 -0.77 10.58 14.91
N VAL A 51 -0.24 9.66 14.09
CA VAL A 51 -0.52 8.23 14.18
C VAL A 51 0.74 7.40 14.38
N LEU A 52 1.68 7.44 13.42
CA LEU A 52 2.78 6.47 13.37
C LEU A 52 3.81 6.70 14.47
N ARG A 53 4.24 7.94 14.69
CA ARG A 53 5.23 8.27 15.73
C ARG A 53 4.67 8.03 17.14
N PRO A 54 3.45 8.47 17.51
CA PRO A 54 2.94 8.23 18.86
C PRO A 54 2.59 6.77 19.15
N SER A 55 2.12 6.02 18.15
CA SER A 55 1.57 4.67 18.35
C SER A 55 2.56 3.55 18.06
N CYS A 56 3.40 3.71 17.04
CA CYS A 56 4.34 2.69 16.58
C CYS A 56 5.78 3.06 16.92
N GLY A 57 6.09 4.35 16.90
CA GLY A 57 7.43 4.90 17.00
C GLY A 57 7.82 5.51 18.33
N ARG A 58 6.99 5.48 19.39
CA ARG A 58 7.15 6.30 20.62
C ARG A 58 8.55 6.26 21.26
N ASP A 59 8.89 7.26 22.06
CA ASP A 59 10.15 7.23 22.82
C ASP A 59 10.10 6.14 23.92
N GLY A 60 11.26 5.57 24.26
CA GLY A 60 11.37 4.48 25.25
C GLY A 60 11.38 3.08 24.63
N PRO A 61 10.81 2.03 25.27
CA PRO A 61 10.79 0.68 24.72
C PRO A 61 9.79 0.59 23.55
N SER A 62 10.20 1.11 22.41
CA SER A 62 9.44 1.10 21.16
C SER A 62 10.05 0.16 20.16
N CYS A 63 9.20 -0.58 19.46
CA CYS A 63 9.62 -1.48 18.41
C CYS A 63 9.97 -0.73 17.12
N HIS A 64 9.55 0.51 16.91
CA HIS A 64 9.88 1.28 15.70
C HIS A 64 10.38 2.70 16.01
N GLY A 65 10.83 2.94 17.25
CA GLY A 65 11.37 4.21 17.72
C GLY A 65 12.89 4.22 17.81
N GLU A 66 13.42 5.18 18.56
CA GLU A 66 14.86 5.33 18.77
C GLU A 66 15.46 4.08 19.43
N GLY A 67 16.62 3.63 18.93
CA GLY A 67 17.30 2.44 19.41
C GLY A 67 16.63 1.11 19.02
N SER A 68 15.55 1.14 18.23
CA SER A 68 14.96 -0.08 17.66
C SER A 68 15.94 -0.80 16.73
N ARG A 69 15.82 -2.14 16.69
CA ARG A 69 16.49 -3.01 15.72
C ARG A 69 15.57 -3.46 14.58
N MET A 70 14.36 -2.92 14.50
CA MET A 70 13.44 -3.23 13.43
C MET A 70 13.86 -2.50 12.15
N PRO A 71 13.64 -3.10 10.96
CA PRO A 71 14.03 -2.49 9.69
C PRO A 71 13.24 -1.20 9.37
N LEU A 72 12.04 -1.05 9.92
CA LEU A 72 11.26 0.18 9.83
C LEU A 72 11.40 0.98 11.13
N SER A 73 11.77 2.25 11.00
CA SER A 73 11.83 3.24 12.09
C SER A 73 10.96 4.43 11.74
N PHE A 74 10.26 4.99 12.73
CA PHE A 74 9.48 6.22 12.61
C PHE A 74 10.16 7.42 13.27
N VAL A 75 11.45 7.35 13.60
CA VAL A 75 12.18 8.50 14.18
C VAL A 75 12.28 9.64 13.19
N ASP A 76 12.65 9.34 11.95
CA ASP A 76 12.77 10.31 10.87
C ASP A 76 11.55 10.23 9.93
N VAL A 77 10.97 11.37 9.57
CA VAL A 77 9.75 11.43 8.78
C VAL A 77 10.00 11.00 7.33
N GLU A 78 11.01 11.55 6.66
CA GLU A 78 11.27 11.28 5.25
C GLU A 78 11.75 9.84 5.03
N ALA A 79 12.72 9.38 5.83
CA ALA A 79 13.24 8.02 5.73
C ALA A 79 12.18 6.96 6.05
N SER A 80 11.26 7.25 6.98
CA SER A 80 10.16 6.32 7.29
C SER A 80 9.13 6.22 6.16
N ARG A 81 8.84 7.34 5.47
CA ARG A 81 7.99 7.34 4.28
C ARG A 81 8.60 6.47 3.20
N ASP A 82 9.87 6.72 2.90
CA ASP A 82 10.57 6.04 1.80
C ASP A 82 10.65 4.54 2.08
N ALA A 83 10.98 4.14 3.32
CA ALA A 83 10.97 2.73 3.73
C ALA A 83 9.57 2.07 3.66
N LEU A 84 8.51 2.81 3.99
CA LEU A 84 7.13 2.32 3.82
C LEU A 84 6.80 2.06 2.35
N LEU A 85 7.09 3.04 1.48
CA LEU A 85 6.80 2.94 0.04
C LEU A 85 7.66 1.90 -0.67
N GLU A 86 8.88 1.64 -0.19
CA GLU A 86 9.78 0.65 -0.78
C GLU A 86 9.39 -0.79 -0.41
N HIS A 87 8.81 -1.02 0.79
CA HIS A 87 8.71 -2.37 1.35
C HIS A 87 7.37 -2.77 1.94
N TYR A 88 6.54 -1.83 2.40
CA TYR A 88 5.39 -2.15 3.27
C TYR A 88 4.06 -1.59 2.79
N VAL A 89 4.07 -0.71 1.79
CA VAL A 89 2.91 -0.04 1.24
C VAL A 89 2.92 -0.21 -0.27
N VAL A 90 1.79 -0.65 -0.81
CA VAL A 90 1.49 -0.60 -2.24
C VAL A 90 0.53 0.55 -2.45
N PRO A 91 0.98 1.67 -3.06
CA PRO A 91 0.12 2.83 -3.32
C PRO A 91 -1.16 2.44 -4.06
N GLY A 92 -2.31 2.86 -3.53
CA GLY A 92 -3.62 2.58 -4.10
C GLY A 92 -4.15 1.16 -3.84
N SER A 93 -3.49 0.37 -2.99
CA SER A 93 -3.97 -0.97 -2.63
C SER A 93 -3.80 -1.27 -1.15
N LEU A 94 -4.91 -1.20 -0.41
CA LEU A 94 -4.96 -1.66 0.98
C LEU A 94 -4.65 -3.14 1.10
N ALA A 95 -5.23 -3.97 0.24
CA ALA A 95 -5.09 -5.42 0.28
C ALA A 95 -3.64 -5.88 0.08
N CYS A 96 -2.88 -5.19 -0.76
CA CYS A 96 -1.46 -5.49 -0.99
C CYS A 96 -0.51 -4.80 -0.01
N SER A 97 -1.01 -3.91 0.86
CA SER A 97 -0.17 -3.16 1.80
C SER A 97 0.02 -3.91 3.12
N GLU A 98 1.24 -4.41 3.35
CA GLU A 98 1.65 -5.05 4.60
C GLU A 98 1.39 -4.16 5.83
N LEU A 99 1.63 -2.86 5.71
CA LEU A 99 1.30 -1.89 6.75
C LEU A 99 -0.17 -2.01 7.17
N PHE A 100 -1.10 -1.97 6.20
CA PHE A 100 -2.52 -2.01 6.48
C PHE A 100 -2.92 -3.36 7.09
N ARG A 101 -2.44 -4.47 6.52
CA ARG A 101 -2.66 -5.81 7.06
C ARG A 101 -2.26 -5.93 8.53
N ARG A 102 -1.10 -5.39 8.92
CA ARG A 102 -0.63 -5.47 10.31
C ARG A 102 -1.44 -4.60 11.26
N VAL A 103 -1.85 -3.41 10.87
CA VAL A 103 -2.60 -2.50 11.76
C VAL A 103 -4.07 -2.83 11.88
N THR A 104 -4.62 -3.69 11.01
CA THR A 104 -6.01 -4.16 11.08
C THR A 104 -6.15 -5.60 11.56
N SER A 105 -5.06 -6.37 11.67
CA SER A 105 -5.12 -7.76 12.08
C SER A 105 -5.53 -7.92 13.54
N ASP A 106 -6.40 -8.89 13.83
CA ASP A 106 -6.74 -9.32 15.19
C ASP A 106 -5.80 -10.43 15.71
N GLU A 107 -4.99 -11.03 14.84
CA GLU A 107 -4.08 -12.12 15.16
C GLU A 107 -2.89 -11.60 15.99
N PRO A 108 -2.69 -12.04 17.25
CA PRO A 108 -1.72 -11.44 18.16
C PRO A 108 -0.27 -11.43 17.66
N PHE A 109 0.12 -12.39 16.81
CA PHE A 109 1.47 -12.51 16.26
C PHE A 109 1.67 -11.74 14.94
N VAL A 110 0.60 -11.21 14.38
CA VAL A 110 0.60 -10.41 13.13
C VAL A 110 0.33 -8.95 13.43
N ARG A 111 -0.58 -8.68 14.38
CA ARG A 111 -1.04 -7.35 14.73
C ARG A 111 0.10 -6.45 15.18
N MET A 112 0.08 -5.23 14.67
CA MET A 112 0.91 -4.13 15.15
C MET A 112 0.01 -2.93 15.51
N PRO A 113 0.22 -2.27 16.66
CA PRO A 113 1.11 -2.67 17.75
C PRO A 113 0.69 -4.00 18.44
N PRO A 114 1.62 -4.77 19.02
CA PRO A 114 1.28 -6.08 19.62
C PRO A 114 0.31 -5.98 20.81
N ALA A 115 0.50 -4.93 21.63
CA ALA A 115 -0.23 -4.76 22.88
C ALA A 115 -1.71 -4.43 22.66
N GLU A 116 -1.99 -3.44 21.82
CA GLU A 116 -3.33 -2.92 21.58
C GLU A 116 -3.45 -2.52 20.09
N PRO A 117 -4.57 -2.83 19.42
CA PRO A 117 -4.84 -2.33 18.07
C PRO A 117 -4.86 -0.81 18.02
N LEU A 118 -4.56 -0.26 16.84
CA LEU A 118 -4.76 1.16 16.61
C LEU A 118 -6.26 1.51 16.68
N PRO A 119 -6.62 2.70 17.21
CA PRO A 119 -7.99 3.20 17.14
C PRO A 119 -8.50 3.22 15.69
N GLU A 120 -9.81 3.05 15.49
CA GLU A 120 -10.41 3.05 14.14
C GLU A 120 -10.05 4.30 13.34
N ALA A 121 -10.10 5.48 13.94
CA ALA A 121 -9.71 6.73 13.27
C ALA A 121 -8.26 6.71 12.75
N ALA A 122 -7.33 6.11 13.50
CA ALA A 122 -5.94 5.97 13.09
C ALA A 122 -5.79 4.96 11.93
N ARG A 123 -6.51 3.83 12.00
CA ARG A 123 -6.54 2.85 10.90
C ARG A 123 -7.16 3.45 9.63
N CYS A 124 -8.20 4.27 9.77
CA CYS A 124 -8.79 5.00 8.65
C CYS A 124 -7.85 6.05 8.06
N ALA A 125 -7.10 6.81 8.88
CA ALA A 125 -6.11 7.75 8.36
C ALA A 125 -5.03 7.04 7.51
N ILE A 126 -4.53 5.89 7.97
CA ILE A 126 -3.61 5.03 7.20
C ILE A 126 -4.29 4.55 5.91
N ALA A 127 -5.53 4.06 6.01
CA ALA A 127 -6.25 3.54 4.86
C ALA A 127 -6.44 4.60 3.77
N ARG A 128 -6.86 5.81 4.17
CA ARG A 128 -7.08 6.93 3.26
C ARG A 128 -5.80 7.41 2.59
N TRP A 129 -4.70 7.43 3.32
CA TRP A 129 -3.40 7.76 2.74
C TRP A 129 -3.00 6.72 1.69
N ILE A 130 -3.09 5.42 1.99
CA ILE A 130 -2.74 4.34 1.03
C ILE A 130 -3.64 4.38 -0.20
N GLU A 131 -4.97 4.42 -0.02
CA GLU A 131 -5.95 4.45 -1.13
C GLU A 131 -5.78 5.68 -2.02
N ALA A 132 -5.38 6.82 -1.45
CA ALA A 132 -5.05 8.02 -2.21
C ALA A 132 -3.71 7.94 -2.95
N SER A 133 -3.15 6.74 -3.13
CA SER A 133 -1.85 6.48 -3.73
C SER A 133 -0.66 7.00 -2.91
N ALA A 134 -0.82 7.02 -1.58
CA ALA A 134 0.23 7.36 -0.61
C ALA A 134 0.96 8.69 -0.94
N PRO A 135 0.22 9.81 -1.05
CA PRO A 135 0.77 11.10 -1.47
C PRO A 135 1.67 11.75 -0.42
#